data_AF-C5LB28-F1
#
_entry.id   AF-C5LB28-F1
#
_cell.length_a   1.000
_cell.length_b   1.000
_cell.length_c   1.000
_cell.angle_alpha   90.00
_cell.angle_beta   90.00
_cell.angle_gamma   90.00
#
_symmetry.space_group_name_H-M   'P 1'
#
loop_
_entity.id
_entity.type
_entity.pdbx_description
1 polymer ?
#
loop_
_entity_poly.entity_id
_entity_poly.type
_entity_poly.pdbx_seq_one_letter_code
_entity_poly.pdbx_strand_id
1 'polypeptide(L)'
;VHGALLVVRGNASHEKQLLELGIEKIDLVVVNLYPFETAVASLGSSLSACIENIDIRGPCMIRAVAKNSHGVCVITSPSDYDELVRELATNNGIARVRLTRGMVCKAFALTA
;
A
#
# COMPACT_ATOMS: atom_id res chain seq x y z
N VAL A 1 2.53 2.71 12.05
CA VAL A 1 2.31 2.40 10.62
C VAL A 1 1.92 3.64 9.81
N HIS A 2 0.71 4.20 9.95
CA HIS A 2 0.27 5.31 9.07
C HIS A 2 1.13 6.57 9.14
N GLY A 3 1.74 6.90 10.29
CA GLY A 3 2.72 8.00 10.38
C GLY A 3 3.92 7.81 9.45
N ALA A 4 4.41 6.58 9.33
CA ALA A 4 5.49 6.22 8.42
C ALA A 4 5.07 6.27 6.94
N LEU A 5 3.80 5.94 6.65
CA LEU A 5 3.25 5.97 5.29
C LEU A 5 2.94 7.39 4.81
N LEU A 6 2.56 8.29 5.72
CA LEU A 6 2.06 9.63 5.39
C LEU A 6 3.10 10.74 5.61
N VAL A 7 4.29 10.41 6.10
CA VAL A 7 5.38 11.38 6.26
C VAL A 7 5.73 12.01 4.90
N VAL A 8 5.61 13.33 4.83
CA VAL A 8 6.14 14.10 3.69
C VAL A 8 7.64 14.22 3.85
N ARG A 9 8.40 13.50 3.00
CA ARG A 9 9.86 13.46 3.05
C ARG A 9 10.45 14.85 2.76
N GLY A 10 11.44 15.24 3.56
CA GLY A 10 12.05 16.57 3.47
C GLY A 10 11.27 17.68 4.19
N ASN A 11 10.12 17.38 4.79
CA ASN A 11 9.45 18.32 5.70
C ASN A 11 10.06 18.20 7.10
N ALA A 12 10.79 19.23 7.55
CA ALA A 12 11.51 19.22 8.83
C ALA A 12 10.61 18.94 10.06
N SER A 13 9.35 19.41 10.03
CA SER A 13 8.41 19.17 11.13
C SER A 13 8.01 17.70 11.20
N HIS A 14 7.68 17.08 10.07
CA HIS A 14 7.32 15.67 10.01
C HIS A 14 8.50 14.75 10.38
N GLU A 15 9.69 15.07 9.88
CA GLU A 15 10.92 14.29 10.17
C GLU A 15 11.27 14.35 11.67
N LYS A 16 11.12 15.53 12.30
CA LYS A 16 11.28 15.67 13.74
C LYS A 16 10.27 14.83 14.52
N GLN A 17 8.99 14.85 14.12
CA GLN A 17 7.95 14.04 14.78
C GLN A 17 8.22 12.54 14.66
N LEU A 18 8.70 12.06 13.50
CA LEU A 18 9.08 10.66 13.35
C LEU A 18 10.20 10.27 14.33
N LEU A 19 11.22 11.12 14.46
CA LEU A 19 12.33 10.88 15.38
C LEU A 19 11.87 10.87 16.84
N GLU A 20 11.06 11.85 17.25
CA GLU A 20 10.52 11.94 18.62
C GLU A 20 9.65 10.75 18.99
N LEU A 21 8.92 10.18 18.02
CA LEU A 21 8.06 9.03 18.22
C LEU A 21 8.75 7.68 17.96
N GLY A 22 10.03 7.67 17.55
CA GLY A 22 10.76 6.45 17.21
C GLY A 22 10.16 5.68 16.02
N ILE A 23 9.60 6.39 15.04
CA ILE A 23 8.94 5.81 13.87
C ILE A 23 9.88 5.86 12.67
N GLU A 24 10.21 4.69 12.13
CA GLU A 24 10.95 4.58 10.86
C GLU A 24 10.03 4.79 9.65
N LYS A 25 10.62 5.25 8.54
CA LYS A 25 9.90 5.46 7.28
C LYS A 25 9.61 4.13 6.59
N ILE A 26 8.54 4.10 5.80
CA ILE A 26 8.20 2.96 4.95
C ILE A 26 8.33 3.40 3.49
N ASP A 27 9.16 2.72 2.71
CA ASP A 27 9.38 3.01 1.28
C ASP A 27 8.52 2.14 0.36
N LEU A 28 8.13 0.95 0.84
CA LEU A 28 7.39 -0.05 0.07
C LEU A 28 6.33 -0.71 0.95
N VAL A 29 5.11 -0.82 0.42
CA VAL A 29 4.01 -1.61 0.97
C VAL A 29 3.66 -2.70 -0.02
N VAL A 30 3.64 -3.96 0.43
CA VAL A 30 3.09 -5.07 -0.34
C VAL A 30 1.86 -5.56 0.41
N VAL A 31 0.67 -5.44 -0.19
CA VAL A 31 -0.60 -5.74 0.47
C VAL A 31 -1.61 -6.30 -0.51
N ASN A 32 -2.28 -7.39 -0.13
CA ASN A 32 -3.39 -7.97 -0.86
C ASN A 32 -4.67 -7.84 -0.03
N LEU A 33 -5.79 -7.57 -0.69
CA LEU A 33 -7.10 -7.46 -0.05
C LEU A 33 -7.73 -8.84 0.13
N TYR A 34 -8.59 -8.98 1.12
CA TYR A 34 -9.40 -10.19 1.26
C TYR A 34 -10.38 -10.32 0.08
N PRO A 35 -10.58 -11.54 -0.46
CA PRO A 35 -11.40 -11.76 -1.65
C PRO A 35 -12.90 -11.74 -1.29
N PHE A 36 -13.42 -10.58 -0.90
CA PHE A 36 -14.79 -10.41 -0.43
C PHE A 36 -15.82 -10.92 -1.45
N GLU A 37 -15.62 -10.64 -2.74
CA GLU A 37 -16.50 -11.14 -3.81
C GLU A 37 -16.59 -12.67 -3.83
N THR A 38 -15.46 -13.36 -3.61
CA THR A 38 -15.42 -14.82 -3.55
C THR A 38 -16.13 -15.34 -2.29
N ALA A 39 -15.94 -14.67 -1.15
CA ALA A 39 -16.64 -15.02 0.09
C ALA A 39 -18.17 -14.94 -0.11
N VAL A 40 -18.67 -13.86 -0.72
CA VAL A 40 -20.10 -13.69 -1.01
C VAL A 40 -20.60 -14.72 -2.05
N ALA A 41 -19.84 -14.97 -3.11
CA ALA A 41 -20.24 -15.88 -4.18
C ALA A 41 -20.22 -17.38 -3.78
N SER A 42 -19.55 -17.72 -2.67
CA SER A 42 -19.51 -19.10 -2.20
C SER A 42 -20.89 -19.59 -1.75
N LEU A 43 -21.33 -20.74 -2.29
CA LEU A 43 -22.60 -21.38 -1.93
C LEU A 43 -22.63 -21.67 -0.42
N GLY A 44 -23.50 -20.96 0.31
CA GLY A 44 -23.70 -21.15 1.76
C GLY A 44 -22.92 -20.19 2.66
N SER A 45 -22.36 -19.10 2.13
CA SER A 45 -21.78 -18.04 2.95
C SER A 45 -22.85 -17.40 3.86
N SER A 46 -22.61 -17.44 5.16
CA SER A 46 -23.42 -16.70 6.12
C SER A 46 -23.07 -15.22 6.07
N LEU A 47 -24.00 -14.36 6.49
CA LEU A 47 -23.73 -12.92 6.67
C LEU A 47 -22.49 -12.69 7.54
N SER A 48 -22.30 -13.50 8.59
CA SER A 48 -21.11 -13.42 9.45
C SER A 48 -19.82 -13.71 8.69
N ALA A 49 -19.80 -14.73 7.82
CA ALA A 49 -18.63 -15.05 7.00
C ALA A 49 -18.30 -13.91 6.02
N CYS A 50 -19.31 -13.25 5.47
CA CYS A 50 -19.11 -12.07 4.63
C CYS A 50 -18.51 -10.91 5.45
N ILE A 51 -19.06 -10.60 6.62
CA ILE A 51 -18.56 -9.52 7.50
C ILE A 51 -17.08 -9.73 7.86
N GLU A 52 -16.67 -10.95 8.22
CA GLU A 52 -15.27 -11.25 8.54
C GLU A 52 -14.31 -11.08 7.35
N ASN A 53 -14.81 -11.11 6.12
CA ASN A 53 -14.02 -10.89 4.91
C ASN A 53 -13.96 -9.41 4.48
N ILE A 54 -14.57 -8.49 5.22
CA ILE A 54 -14.45 -7.05 4.95
C ILE A 54 -13.07 -6.57 5.41
N ASP A 55 -12.18 -6.33 4.45
CA ASP A 55 -10.86 -5.78 4.75
C ASP A 55 -10.95 -4.27 5.04
N ILE A 56 -10.59 -3.88 6.26
CA ILE A 56 -10.49 -2.48 6.67
C ILE A 56 -9.05 -1.97 6.50
N ARG A 57 -8.05 -2.79 6.85
CA ARG A 57 -6.66 -2.33 6.96
C ARG A 57 -6.01 -2.20 5.59
N GLY A 58 -6.26 -3.13 4.68
CA GLY A 58 -5.74 -3.10 3.31
C GLY A 58 -6.12 -1.81 2.58
N PRO A 59 -7.41 -1.46 2.46
CA PRO A 59 -7.83 -0.23 1.79
C PRO A 59 -7.31 1.03 2.49
N CYS A 60 -7.25 1.06 3.83
CA CYS A 60 -6.66 2.18 4.56
C CYS A 60 -5.19 2.42 4.18
N MET A 61 -4.38 1.36 4.11
CA MET A 61 -2.96 1.46 3.73
C MET A 61 -2.80 1.88 2.26
N ILE A 62 -3.57 1.30 1.35
CA ILE A 62 -3.56 1.67 -0.09
C ILE A 62 -3.85 3.16 -0.25
N ARG A 63 -4.88 3.67 0.43
CA ARG A 63 -5.26 5.09 0.36
C ARG A 63 -4.22 6.01 1.00
N ALA A 64 -3.57 5.57 2.07
CA ALA A 64 -2.46 6.31 2.68
C ALA A 64 -1.26 6.43 1.73
N VAL A 65 -0.88 5.33 1.07
CA VAL A 65 0.18 5.35 0.05
C VAL A 65 -0.21 6.19 -1.15
N ALA A 66 -1.46 6.11 -1.61
CA ALA A 66 -1.93 6.94 -2.72
C ALA A 66 -1.76 8.44 -2.44
N LYS A 67 -2.05 8.88 -1.20
CA LYS A 67 -1.82 10.25 -0.75
C LYS A 67 -0.32 10.62 -0.71
N ASN A 68 0.57 9.66 -0.45
CA ASN A 68 2.02 9.88 -0.37
C ASN A 68 2.82 9.14 -1.47
N SER A 69 2.28 9.09 -2.68
CA SER A 69 2.86 8.36 -3.81
C SER A 69 4.22 8.89 -4.30
N HIS A 70 4.67 10.02 -3.77
CA HIS A 70 6.03 10.52 -3.99
C HIS A 70 7.07 9.80 -3.14
N GLY A 71 6.69 9.28 -1.97
CA GLY A 71 7.60 8.72 -0.98
C GLY A 71 7.40 7.25 -0.69
N VAL A 72 6.30 6.63 -1.13
CA VAL A 72 5.98 5.23 -0.82
C VAL A 72 5.42 4.54 -2.06
N CYS A 73 5.95 3.37 -2.39
CA CYS A 73 5.41 2.48 -3.41
C CYS A 73 4.43 1.48 -2.79
N VAL A 74 3.38 1.10 -3.52
CA VAL A 74 2.46 0.03 -3.12
C VAL A 74 2.42 -1.04 -4.21
N ILE A 75 2.41 -2.31 -3.82
CA ILE A 75 2.16 -3.45 -4.71
C ILE A 75 0.99 -4.25 -4.16
N THR A 76 0.02 -4.53 -5.03
CA THR A 76 -1.19 -5.29 -4.66
C THR A 76 -1.37 -6.59 -5.43
N SER A 77 -0.51 -6.87 -6.41
CA SER A 77 -0.54 -8.09 -7.20
C SER A 77 0.85 -8.73 -7.29
N PRO A 78 0.97 -10.05 -7.10
CA PRO A 78 2.22 -10.77 -7.37
C PRO A 78 2.72 -10.62 -8.81
N SER A 79 1.83 -10.36 -9.78
CA SER A 79 2.21 -10.13 -11.18
C SER A 79 3.10 -8.89 -11.38
N ASP A 80 3.12 -7.96 -10.43
CA ASP A 80 3.92 -6.74 -10.50
C ASP A 80 5.32 -6.91 -9.86
N TYR A 81 5.62 -8.06 -9.26
CA TYR A 81 6.90 -8.28 -8.56
C TYR A 81 8.10 -8.22 -9.50
N ASP A 82 8.01 -8.80 -10.70
CA ASP A 82 9.11 -8.76 -11.67
C ASP A 82 9.44 -7.33 -12.12
N GLU A 83 8.42 -6.48 -12.28
CA GLU A 83 8.63 -5.07 -12.60
C GLU A 83 9.28 -4.33 -11.43
N LEU A 84 8.80 -4.54 -10.20
CA LEU A 84 9.38 -3.95 -9.00
C LEU A 84 10.85 -4.38 -8.82
N VAL A 85 11.15 -5.68 -8.89
CA VAL A 85 12.51 -6.21 -8.69
C VAL A 85 13.47 -5.61 -9.71
N ARG A 86 13.07 -5.53 -10.99
CA ARG A 86 13.88 -4.87 -12.04
C ARG A 86 14.10 -3.38 -11.75
N GLU A 87 13.07 -2.66 -11.32
CA GLU A 87 13.20 -1.24 -10.98
C GLU A 87 14.15 -1.05 -9.79
N LEU A 88 14.02 -1.85 -8.73
CA LEU A 88 14.90 -1.76 -7.56
C LEU A 88 16.35 -2.10 -7.93
N ALA A 89 16.58 -3.15 -8.72
CA ALA A 89 17.92 -3.55 -9.15
C ALA A 89 18.61 -2.48 -10.03
N THR A 90 17.84 -1.73 -10.82
CA THR A 90 18.38 -0.70 -11.74
C THR A 90 18.51 0.69 -11.10
N ASN A 91 17.86 0.93 -9.96
CA ASN A 91 17.80 2.26 -9.32
C ASN A 91 18.28 2.23 -7.87
N ASN A 92 19.30 1.42 -7.54
CA ASN A 92 19.89 1.33 -6.20
C ASN A 92 18.86 1.11 -5.08
N GLY A 93 17.89 0.21 -5.31
CA GLY A 93 16.84 -0.10 -4.34
C GLY A 93 15.72 0.94 -4.24
N ILE A 94 15.63 1.89 -5.18
CA ILE A 94 14.61 2.95 -5.16
C ILE A 94 13.54 2.67 -6.21
N ALA A 95 12.28 2.53 -5.77
CA ALA A 95 11.13 2.56 -6.66
C ALA A 95 10.84 4.01 -7.09
N ARG A 96 11.15 4.37 -8.35
CA ARG A 96 10.95 5.75 -8.81
C ARG A 96 9.49 6.10 -8.97
N VAL A 97 9.22 7.40 -8.96
CA VAL A 97 7.88 8.00 -9.10
C VAL A 97 7.10 7.44 -10.31
N ARG A 98 7.77 7.10 -11.42
CA ARG A 98 7.10 6.52 -12.60
C ARG A 98 6.42 5.19 -12.26
N LEU A 99 7.17 4.24 -11.68
CA LEU A 99 6.64 2.94 -11.26
C LEU A 99 5.57 3.15 -10.18
N THR A 100 5.90 3.92 -9.15
CA THR A 100 5.02 4.14 -8.01
C THR A 100 3.66 4.72 -8.39
N ARG A 101 3.60 5.70 -9.30
CA ARG A 101 2.32 6.25 -9.78
C ARG A 101 1.48 5.20 -10.50
N GLY A 102 2.10 4.38 -11.34
CA GLY A 102 1.41 3.29 -12.03
C GLY A 102 0.81 2.27 -11.05
N MET A 103 1.60 1.87 -10.05
CA MET A 103 1.15 0.90 -9.04
C MET A 103 0.08 1.47 -8.10
N VAL A 104 0.17 2.76 -7.74
CA VAL A 104 -0.87 3.45 -6.98
C VAL A 104 -2.19 3.52 -7.75
N CYS A 105 -2.16 3.82 -9.05
CA CYS A 105 -3.37 3.80 -9.88
C CYS A 105 -4.02 2.41 -9.90
N LYS A 106 -3.23 1.35 -10.10
CA LYS A 106 -3.71 -0.04 -10.03
C LYS A 106 -4.31 -0.35 -8.66
N ALA A 107 -3.62 -0.01 -7.58
CA ALA A 107 -4.05 -0.30 -6.22
C ALA A 107 -5.32 0.48 -5.83
N PHE A 108 -5.42 1.76 -6.21
CA PHE A 108 -6.59 2.58 -5.90
C PHE A 108 -7.85 2.07 -6.61
N ALA A 109 -7.71 1.56 -7.85
CA ALA A 109 -8.80 0.95 -8.61
C ALA A 109 -9.39 -0.30 -7.94
N LEU A 110 -8.62 -1.01 -7.10
CA LEU A 110 -9.12 -2.16 -6.32
C LEU A 110 -9.97 -1.76 -5.11
N THR A 111 -10.00 -0.46 -4.77
CA THR A 111 -10.68 0.07 -3.59
C THR A 111 -11.75 1.12 -3.91
N ALA A 112 -12.03 1.33 -5.20
CA ALA A 112 -12.94 2.35 -5.72
C ALA A 112 -14.41 1.91 -5.73
#